data_AF-A0A820M3C2-F1
#
_entry.id   AF-A0A820M3C2-F1
#
_cell.length_a   1.000
_cell.length_b   1.000
_cell.length_c   1.000
_cell.angle_alpha   90.00
_cell.angle_beta   90.00
_cell.angle_gamma   90.00
#
_symmetry.space_group_name_H-M   'P 1'
#
loop_
_entity.id
_entity.type
_entity.pdbx_description
1 polymer ?
#
loop_
_entity_poly.entity_id
_entity_poly.type
_entity_poly.pdbx_seq_one_letter_code
_entity_poly.pdbx_strand_id
1 'polypeptide(L)'
;EQIQYLEAVNHFIEAGENMKAVQAALQGRQWTRALEILEQQRDENNPDIAKYYKQLALHFAQIQEFEKAERCYLKAQCPGECVEMYNRAAKWEQAFRLAKQYMNKDEVTKLYSNQAKELETKGRYKEAEKLYITINDNTAAILMYKRTKNYDALVRLVRQYYPDKLKDTEITI
;
A
#
# COMPACT_ATOMS: atom_id res chain seq x y z
N GLU A 1 -30.59 -20.96 -4.10
CA GLU A 1 -29.82 -20.00 -4.92
C GLU A 1 -28.34 -20.33 -5.02
N GLN A 2 -27.58 -20.49 -3.92
CA GLN A 2 -26.13 -20.83 -3.98
C GLN A 2 -25.77 -22.10 -4.78
N ILE A 3 -26.64 -23.12 -4.77
CA ILE A 3 -26.45 -24.38 -5.51
C ILE A 3 -26.46 -24.15 -7.03
N GLN A 4 -27.33 -23.28 -7.53
CA GLN A 4 -27.40 -22.96 -8.96
C GLN A 4 -26.13 -22.28 -9.47
N TYR A 5 -25.51 -21.41 -8.65
CA TYR A 5 -24.25 -20.76 -9.01
C TYR A 5 -23.07 -21.76 -9.02
N LEU A 6 -23.08 -22.79 -8.16
CA LEU A 6 -22.05 -23.84 -8.18
C LEU A 6 -22.10 -24.67 -9.47
N GLU A 7 -23.29 -25.07 -9.90
CA GLU A 7 -23.50 -25.82 -11.14
C GLU A 7 -23.17 -24.96 -12.36
N ALA A 8 -23.57 -23.69 -12.36
CA ALA A 8 -23.24 -22.74 -13.42
C ALA A 8 -21.73 -22.54 -13.57
N VAL A 9 -20.99 -22.42 -12.46
CA VAL A 9 -19.52 -22.28 -12.49
C VAL A 9 -18.86 -23.48 -13.17
N ASN A 10 -19.26 -24.71 -12.80
CA ASN A 10 -18.72 -25.92 -13.41
C ASN A 10 -19.02 -25.98 -14.92
N HIS A 11 -20.28 -25.73 -15.28
CA HIS A 11 -20.71 -25.72 -16.68
C HIS A 11 -19.95 -24.69 -17.52
N PHE A 12 -19.72 -23.48 -16.98
CA PHE A 12 -18.95 -22.45 -17.69
C PHE A 12 -17.46 -22.79 -17.80
N ILE A 13 -16.86 -23.44 -16.80
CA ILE A 13 -15.47 -23.92 -16.88
C ILE A 13 -15.34 -25.01 -17.94
N GLU A 14 -16.26 -25.98 -17.97
CA GLU A 14 -16.28 -27.07 -18.97
C GLU A 14 -16.50 -26.54 -20.38
N ALA A 15 -17.29 -25.47 -20.52
CA ALA A 15 -17.51 -24.78 -21.79
C ALA A 15 -16.33 -23.87 -22.23
N GLY A 16 -15.29 -23.72 -21.41
CA GLY A 16 -14.16 -22.80 -21.67
C GLY A 16 -14.49 -21.32 -21.49
N GLU A 17 -15.67 -21.00 -20.97
CA GLU A 17 -16.19 -19.65 -20.75
C GLU A 17 -15.79 -19.11 -19.36
N ASN A 18 -14.48 -18.99 -19.13
CA ASN A 18 -13.93 -18.67 -17.81
C ASN A 18 -14.42 -17.33 -17.24
N MET A 19 -14.67 -16.31 -18.08
CA MET A 19 -15.17 -15.01 -17.59
C MET A 19 -16.56 -15.11 -16.98
N LYS A 20 -17.46 -15.90 -17.60
CA LYS A 20 -18.80 -16.15 -17.06
C LYS A 20 -18.74 -17.01 -15.80
N ALA A 21 -17.80 -17.96 -15.75
CA ALA A 21 -17.54 -18.76 -14.55
C ALA A 21 -17.11 -17.88 -13.37
N VAL A 22 -16.19 -16.93 -13.59
CA VAL A 22 -15.77 -15.97 -12.55
C VAL A 22 -16.93 -15.11 -12.11
N GLN A 23 -17.72 -14.57 -13.03
CA GLN A 23 -18.89 -13.76 -12.70
C GLN A 23 -19.92 -14.55 -11.87
N ALA A 24 -20.21 -15.79 -12.25
CA ALA A 24 -21.11 -16.67 -11.52
C ALA A 24 -20.56 -17.00 -10.12
N ALA A 25 -19.25 -17.23 -9.98
CA ALA A 25 -18.60 -17.45 -8.70
C ALA A 25 -18.69 -16.22 -7.78
N LEU A 26 -18.51 -15.02 -8.33
CA LEU A 26 -18.65 -13.76 -7.58
C LEU A 26 -20.11 -13.53 -7.12
N GLN A 27 -21.10 -13.79 -7.99
CA GLN A 27 -22.52 -13.73 -7.63
C GLN A 27 -22.88 -14.76 -6.56
N GLY A 28 -22.28 -15.95 -6.64
CA GLY A 28 -22.39 -17.01 -5.63
C GLY A 28 -21.62 -16.75 -4.33
N ARG A 29 -20.93 -15.61 -4.19
CA ARG A 29 -20.02 -15.26 -3.06
C ARG A 29 -18.88 -16.27 -2.85
N GLN A 30 -18.45 -16.95 -3.91
CA GLN A 30 -17.37 -17.93 -3.90
C GLN A 30 -16.04 -17.28 -4.28
N TRP A 31 -15.55 -16.38 -3.43
CA TRP A 31 -14.38 -15.52 -3.72
C TRP A 31 -13.08 -16.31 -3.95
N THR A 32 -12.82 -17.34 -3.14
CA THR A 32 -11.64 -18.21 -3.30
C THR A 32 -11.68 -18.94 -4.64
N ARG A 33 -12.86 -19.45 -5.01
CA ARG A 33 -13.04 -20.16 -6.27
C ARG A 33 -12.93 -19.23 -7.47
N ALA A 34 -13.50 -18.03 -7.37
CA ALA A 34 -13.35 -17.00 -8.39
C ALA A 34 -11.87 -16.62 -8.59
N LEU A 35 -11.09 -16.54 -7.51
CA LEU A 35 -9.65 -16.32 -7.58
C LEU A 35 -8.95 -17.48 -8.30
N GLU A 36 -9.18 -18.73 -7.91
CA GLU A 36 -8.57 -19.91 -8.56
C GLU A 36 -8.83 -19.96 -10.08
N ILE A 37 -10.07 -19.69 -10.51
CA ILE A 37 -10.44 -19.66 -11.93
C ILE A 37 -9.69 -18.54 -12.67
N LEU A 38 -9.57 -17.36 -12.05
CA LEU A 38 -8.81 -16.24 -12.61
C LEU A 38 -7.30 -16.50 -12.65
N GLU A 39 -6.74 -17.27 -11.72
CA GLU A 39 -5.31 -17.61 -11.72
C GLU A 39 -4.96 -18.68 -12.77
N GLN A 40 -5.91 -19.54 -13.12
CA GLN A 40 -5.74 -20.52 -14.19
C GLN A 40 -5.85 -19.92 -15.59
N GLN A 41 -6.41 -18.73 -15.73
CA GLN A 41 -6.48 -18.01 -17.00
C GLN A 41 -5.08 -17.56 -17.43
N ARG A 42 -4.70 -17.90 -18.67
CA ARG A 42 -3.44 -17.50 -19.30
C ARG A 42 -3.53 -16.16 -20.03
N ASP A 43 -4.73 -15.62 -20.23
CA ASP A 43 -4.97 -14.38 -20.97
C ASP A 43 -4.82 -13.14 -20.08
N GLU A 44 -3.60 -12.78 -19.72
CA GLU A 44 -3.31 -11.60 -18.90
C GLU A 44 -3.73 -10.26 -19.54
N ASN A 45 -3.98 -10.24 -20.85
CA ASN A 45 -4.34 -9.05 -21.62
C ASN A 45 -5.84 -8.70 -21.61
N ASN A 46 -6.70 -9.51 -20.98
CA ASN A 46 -8.13 -9.23 -20.94
C ASN A 46 -8.46 -8.12 -19.91
N PRO A 47 -9.03 -6.96 -20.32
CA PRO A 47 -9.35 -5.86 -19.41
C PRO A 47 -10.40 -6.22 -18.36
N ASP A 48 -11.23 -7.24 -18.59
CA ASP A 48 -12.22 -7.69 -17.61
C ASP A 48 -11.58 -8.45 -16.44
N ILE A 49 -10.43 -9.11 -16.66
CA ILE A 49 -9.68 -9.81 -15.59
C ILE A 49 -9.21 -8.82 -14.53
N ALA A 50 -8.68 -7.66 -14.93
CA ALA A 50 -8.28 -6.61 -14.00
C ALA A 50 -9.46 -6.12 -13.13
N LYS A 51 -10.67 -6.00 -13.71
CA LYS A 51 -11.88 -5.62 -12.97
C LYS A 51 -12.24 -6.67 -11.91
N TYR A 52 -12.19 -7.95 -12.25
CA TYR A 52 -12.50 -9.02 -11.30
C TYR A 52 -11.46 -9.14 -10.19
N TYR A 53 -10.17 -9.01 -10.52
CA TYR A 53 -9.12 -8.95 -9.50
C TYR A 53 -9.31 -7.77 -8.55
N LYS A 54 -9.71 -6.60 -9.05
CA LYS A 54 -10.02 -5.44 -8.20
C LYS A 54 -11.20 -5.71 -7.26
N GLN A 55 -12.27 -6.34 -7.74
CA GLN A 55 -13.41 -6.72 -6.90
C GLN A 55 -13.01 -7.72 -5.80
N LEU A 56 -12.20 -8.72 -6.14
CA LEU A 56 -11.64 -9.67 -5.18
C LEU A 56 -10.74 -8.97 -4.16
N ALA A 57 -9.88 -8.06 -4.61
CA ALA A 57 -9.00 -7.29 -3.74
C ALA A 57 -9.77 -6.48 -2.70
N LEU A 58 -10.85 -5.80 -3.13
CA LEU A 58 -11.74 -5.06 -2.22
C LEU A 58 -12.38 -5.97 -1.19
N HIS A 59 -12.85 -7.15 -1.58
CA HIS A 59 -13.43 -8.10 -0.64
C HIS A 59 -12.39 -8.62 0.36
N PHE A 60 -11.22 -9.07 -0.11
CA PHE A 60 -10.13 -9.53 0.76
C PHE A 60 -9.64 -8.43 1.71
N ALA A 61 -9.60 -7.17 1.26
CA ALA A 61 -9.29 -6.04 2.11
C ALA A 61 -10.31 -5.84 3.24
N GLN A 62 -11.61 -6.03 2.96
CA GLN A 62 -12.68 -5.91 3.98
C GLN A 62 -12.58 -6.99 5.07
N ILE A 63 -12.21 -8.22 4.71
CA ILE A 63 -12.01 -9.31 5.67
C ILE A 63 -10.59 -9.34 6.25
N GLN A 64 -9.79 -8.29 6.03
CA GLN A 64 -8.41 -8.13 6.52
C GLN A 64 -7.40 -9.17 6.02
N GLU A 65 -7.71 -9.85 4.91
CA GLU A 65 -6.84 -10.77 4.20
C GLU A 65 -5.87 -9.99 3.29
N PHE A 66 -5.03 -9.14 3.89
CA PHE A 66 -4.22 -8.15 3.19
C PHE A 66 -3.26 -8.76 2.16
N GLU A 67 -2.73 -9.96 2.41
CA GLU A 67 -1.80 -10.62 1.48
C GLU A 67 -2.51 -11.07 0.19
N LYS A 68 -3.73 -11.61 0.31
CA LYS A 68 -4.56 -11.97 -0.85
C LYS A 68 -4.98 -10.71 -1.59
N ALA A 69 -5.36 -9.66 -0.86
CA ALA A 69 -5.69 -8.36 -1.43
C ALA A 69 -4.51 -7.73 -2.19
N GLU A 70 -3.29 -7.77 -1.64
CA GLU A 70 -2.07 -7.27 -2.31
C GLU A 70 -1.87 -7.98 -3.66
N ARG A 71 -1.90 -9.31 -3.67
CA ARG A 71 -1.76 -10.09 -4.91
C ARG A 71 -2.80 -9.70 -5.95
N CYS A 72 -4.06 -9.53 -5.52
CA CYS A 72 -5.15 -9.15 -6.41
C CYS A 72 -4.98 -7.72 -6.94
N TYR A 73 -4.61 -6.74 -6.11
CA TYR A 73 -4.38 -5.36 -6.56
C TYR A 73 -3.21 -5.25 -7.54
N LEU A 74 -2.13 -6.01 -7.31
CA LEU A 74 -0.98 -6.05 -8.21
C LEU A 74 -1.36 -6.67 -9.56
N LYS A 75 -2.11 -7.77 -9.57
CA LYS A 75 -2.64 -8.38 -10.80
C LYS A 75 -3.64 -7.47 -11.53
N ALA A 76 -4.39 -6.66 -10.79
CA ALA A 76 -5.28 -5.64 -11.35
C ALA A 76 -4.54 -4.40 -11.88
N GLN A 77 -3.20 -4.33 -11.77
CA GLN A 77 -2.39 -3.16 -12.12
C GLN A 77 -2.82 -1.88 -11.38
N CYS A 78 -3.34 -2.02 -10.15
CA CYS A 78 -3.77 -0.90 -9.30
C CYS A 78 -2.95 -0.84 -7.99
N PRO A 79 -1.62 -0.62 -8.05
CA PRO A 79 -0.76 -0.57 -6.88
C PRO A 79 -1.11 0.57 -5.91
N GLY A 80 -1.61 1.70 -6.42
CA GLY A 80 -2.04 2.83 -5.57
C GLY A 80 -3.15 2.45 -4.59
N GLU A 81 -4.14 1.68 -5.03
CA GLU A 81 -5.22 1.20 -4.15
C GLU A 81 -4.70 0.22 -3.09
N CYS A 82 -3.70 -0.60 -3.43
CA CYS A 82 -3.03 -1.47 -2.47
C CYS A 82 -2.30 -0.67 -1.38
N VAL A 83 -1.58 0.38 -1.77
CA VAL A 83 -0.90 1.29 -0.84
C VAL A 83 -1.91 1.97 0.08
N GLU A 84 -3.03 2.46 -0.47
CA GLU A 84 -4.12 3.01 0.35
C GLU A 84 -4.70 2.00 1.33
N MET A 85 -4.91 0.75 0.91
CA MET A 85 -5.38 -0.32 1.80
C MET A 85 -4.42 -0.50 2.98
N TYR A 86 -3.12 -0.61 2.73
CA TYR A 86 -2.13 -0.76 3.80
C TYR A 86 -2.03 0.47 4.70
N ASN A 87 -2.18 1.68 4.15
CA ASN A 87 -2.25 2.91 4.93
C ASN A 87 -3.47 2.94 5.85
N ARG A 88 -4.66 2.59 5.33
CA ARG A 88 -5.89 2.49 6.15
C ARG A 88 -5.75 1.45 7.27
N ALA A 89 -4.97 0.40 7.03
CA ALA A 89 -4.68 -0.65 8.01
C ALA A 89 -3.52 -0.31 8.98
N ALA A 90 -2.95 0.91 8.91
CA ALA A 90 -1.77 1.32 9.67
C ALA A 90 -0.53 0.41 9.49
N LYS A 91 -0.43 -0.24 8.34
CA LYS A 91 0.64 -1.17 7.93
C LYS A 91 1.64 -0.45 7.02
N TRP A 92 2.37 0.48 7.62
CA TRP A 92 3.14 1.49 6.90
C TRP A 92 4.35 0.94 6.14
N GLU A 93 5.01 -0.08 6.69
CA GLU A 93 6.19 -0.70 6.04
C GLU A 93 5.79 -1.39 4.74
N GLN A 94 4.65 -2.08 4.72
CA GLN A 94 4.10 -2.73 3.55
C GLN A 94 3.65 -1.71 2.50
N ALA A 95 2.93 -0.66 2.94
CA ALA A 95 2.55 0.45 2.06
C ALA A 95 3.80 1.08 1.40
N PHE A 96 4.87 1.29 2.16
CA PHE A 96 6.10 1.93 1.66
C PHE A 96 6.84 1.08 0.65
N ARG A 97 6.99 -0.21 0.93
CA ARG A 97 7.60 -1.16 0.00
C ARG A 97 6.90 -1.11 -1.36
N LEU A 98 5.57 -1.15 -1.36
CA LEU A 98 4.75 -1.11 -2.57
C LEU A 98 4.83 0.24 -3.28
N ALA A 99 4.70 1.34 -2.53
CA ALA A 99 4.75 2.69 -3.06
C ALA A 99 6.09 2.97 -3.76
N LYS A 100 7.21 2.57 -3.14
CA LYS A 100 8.56 2.71 -3.73
C LYS A 100 8.73 1.90 -5.02
N GLN A 101 8.09 0.74 -5.12
CA GLN A 101 8.24 -0.18 -6.25
C GLN A 101 7.35 0.20 -7.45
N TYR A 102 6.16 0.74 -7.20
CA TYR A 102 5.12 0.86 -8.23
C TYR A 102 4.53 2.26 -8.41
N MET A 103 4.83 3.24 -7.55
CA MET A 103 4.27 4.59 -7.64
C MET A 103 5.32 5.64 -8.01
N ASN A 104 4.85 6.80 -8.46
CA ASN A 104 5.68 7.95 -8.76
C ASN A 104 6.30 8.52 -7.48
N LYS A 105 7.61 8.81 -7.52
CA LYS A 105 8.35 9.35 -6.37
C LYS A 105 7.67 10.57 -5.72
N ASP A 106 7.07 11.45 -6.53
CA ASP A 106 6.41 12.66 -6.01
C ASP A 106 5.14 12.35 -5.19
N GLU A 107 4.36 11.34 -5.60
CA GLU A 107 3.16 10.91 -4.87
C GLU A 107 3.54 10.21 -3.57
N VAL A 108 4.57 9.36 -3.65
CA VAL A 108 5.19 8.71 -2.49
C VAL A 108 5.64 9.77 -1.49
N THR A 109 6.48 10.72 -1.90
CA THR A 109 6.97 11.79 -1.01
C THR A 109 5.83 12.55 -0.34
N LYS A 110 4.80 12.99 -1.09
CA LYS A 110 3.65 13.71 -0.51
C LYS A 110 2.90 12.89 0.53
N LEU A 111 2.61 11.63 0.23
CA LEU A 111 1.89 10.74 1.13
C LEU A 111 2.67 10.53 2.45
N TYR A 112 3.97 10.24 2.36
CA TYR A 112 4.82 10.02 3.53
C TYR A 112 5.10 11.30 4.31
N SER A 113 5.27 12.45 3.65
CA SER A 113 5.36 13.75 4.34
C SER A 113 4.10 14.06 5.15
N ASN A 114 2.91 13.79 4.61
CA ASN A 114 1.65 13.99 5.34
C ASN A 114 1.54 13.04 6.54
N GLN A 115 1.94 11.78 6.36
CA GLN A 115 1.91 10.79 7.44
C GLN A 115 2.91 11.12 8.55
N ALA A 116 4.11 11.57 8.20
CA ALA A 116 5.13 11.98 9.16
C ALA A 116 4.63 13.16 10.02
N LYS A 117 3.94 14.14 9.42
CA LYS A 117 3.29 15.23 10.15
C LYS A 117 2.19 14.73 11.09
N GLU A 118 1.42 13.73 10.71
CA GLU A 118 0.41 13.14 11.61
C GLU A 118 1.06 12.40 12.80
N LEU A 119 2.22 11.76 12.58
CA LEU A 119 2.99 11.16 13.67
C LEU A 119 3.60 12.23 14.59
N GLU A 120 4.01 13.37 14.05
CA GLU A 120 4.44 14.52 14.86
C GLU A 120 3.31 15.01 15.79
N THR A 121 2.09 15.16 15.29
CA THR A 121 0.97 15.62 16.12
C THR A 121 0.58 14.60 17.19
N LYS A 122 0.82 13.31 16.93
CA LYS A 122 0.67 12.22 17.92
C LYS A 122 1.87 12.06 18.87
N GLY A 123 2.92 12.87 18.72
CA GLY A 123 4.13 12.81 19.55
C GLY A 123 5.07 11.63 19.24
N ARG A 124 4.84 10.90 18.15
CA ARG A 124 5.61 9.71 17.72
C ARG A 124 6.82 10.12 16.87
N TYR A 125 7.69 10.97 17.42
CA TYR A 125 8.78 11.62 16.67
C TYR A 125 9.80 10.67 16.05
N LYS A 126 10.13 9.56 16.73
CA LYS A 126 11.07 8.55 16.18
C LYS A 126 10.54 7.88 14.92
N GLU A 127 9.22 7.73 14.83
CA GLU A 127 8.58 7.12 13.66
C GLU A 127 8.42 8.14 12.53
N ALA A 128 8.11 9.39 12.87
CA ALA A 128 8.15 10.49 11.92
C ALA A 128 9.55 10.68 11.30
N GLU A 129 10.62 10.62 12.12
CA GLU A 129 12.02 10.67 11.65
C GLU A 129 12.30 9.58 10.61
N LYS A 130 11.91 8.32 10.90
CA LYS A 130 12.08 7.22 9.95
C LYS A 130 11.41 7.52 8.62
N LEU A 131 10.19 8.04 8.63
CA LEU A 131 9.47 8.38 7.40
C LEU A 131 10.16 9.50 6.62
N TYR A 132 10.61 10.57 7.29
CA TYR A 132 11.31 11.68 6.66
C TYR A 132 12.64 11.26 6.03
N ILE A 133 13.46 10.47 6.73
CA ILE A 133 14.71 9.92 6.18
C ILE A 133 14.43 9.02 4.99
N THR A 134 13.38 8.21 5.07
CA THR A 134 13.02 7.25 4.02
C THR A 134 12.64 7.94 2.70
N ILE A 135 12.01 9.12 2.76
CA ILE A 135 11.74 9.97 1.58
C ILE A 135 12.88 10.94 1.25
N ASN A 136 14.03 10.81 1.94
CA ASN A 136 15.20 11.67 1.82
C ASN A 136 14.93 13.15 2.16
N ASP A 137 13.89 13.44 2.95
CA ASP A 137 13.57 14.77 3.47
C ASP A 137 14.20 14.97 4.85
N ASN A 138 15.54 14.98 4.87
CA ASN A 138 16.31 15.16 6.11
C ASN A 138 16.06 16.53 6.75
N THR A 139 15.70 17.52 5.94
CA THR A 139 15.40 18.89 6.39
C THR A 139 14.15 18.92 7.25
N ALA A 140 13.08 18.23 6.84
CA ALA A 140 11.85 18.13 7.64
C ALA A 140 12.09 17.42 8.99
N ALA A 141 12.88 16.34 9.00
CA ALA A 141 13.25 15.65 10.24
C ALA A 141 13.97 16.57 11.23
N ILE A 142 14.93 17.37 10.76
CA ILE A 142 15.67 18.32 11.59
C ILE A 142 14.74 19.43 12.12
N LEU A 143 13.89 19.98 11.25
CA LEU A 143 12.95 21.05 11.63
C LEU A 143 11.94 20.56 12.69
N MET A 144 11.46 19.32 12.57
CA MET A 144 10.64 18.67 13.59
C MET A 144 11.35 18.65 14.95
N TYR A 145 12.60 18.18 15.00
CA TYR A 145 13.35 18.11 16.27
C TYR A 145 13.70 19.48 16.85
N LYS A 146 13.91 20.48 15.99
CA LYS A 146 14.07 21.87 16.41
C LYS A 146 12.82 22.39 17.12
N ARG A 147 11.62 22.13 16.55
CA ARG A 147 10.33 22.55 17.11
C ARG A 147 10.00 21.86 18.43
N THR A 148 10.37 20.59 18.57
CA THR A 148 10.13 19.79 19.79
C THR A 148 11.19 20.00 20.87
N LYS A 149 12.20 20.86 20.61
CA LYS A 149 13.34 21.13 21.50
C LYS A 149 14.15 19.89 21.87
N ASN A 150 14.14 18.86 21.02
CA ASN A 150 14.97 17.68 21.20
C ASN A 150 16.31 17.90 20.49
N TYR A 151 17.20 18.57 21.20
CA TYR A 151 18.48 19.02 20.64
C TYR A 151 19.46 17.86 20.41
N ASP A 152 19.40 16.79 21.21
CA ASP A 152 20.23 15.61 21.02
C ASP A 152 19.98 14.94 19.66
N ALA A 153 18.70 14.73 19.33
CA ALA A 153 18.32 14.16 18.04
C ALA A 153 18.62 15.11 16.87
N LEU A 154 18.44 16.42 17.07
CA LEU A 154 18.76 17.45 16.09
C LEU A 154 20.26 17.46 15.75
N VAL A 155 21.14 17.53 16.74
CA VAL A 155 22.60 17.56 16.54
C VAL A 155 23.06 16.28 15.85
N ARG A 156 22.51 15.12 16.26
CA ARG A 156 22.78 13.84 15.59
C ARG A 156 22.48 13.90 14.10
N LEU A 157 21.29 14.37 13.72
CA LEU A 157 20.86 14.43 12.32
C LEU A 157 21.63 15.48 11.52
N VAL A 158 21.89 16.66 12.09
CA VAL A 158 22.68 17.70 11.42
C VAL A 158 24.11 17.21 11.18
N ARG A 159 24.74 16.55 12.16
CA ARG A 159 26.08 15.97 11.99
C ARG A 159 26.12 14.91 10.88
N GLN A 160 25.05 14.12 10.75
CA GLN A 160 24.98 13.03 9.77
C GLN A 160 24.73 13.54 8.34
N TYR A 161 23.81 14.49 8.16
CA TYR A 161 23.32 14.88 6.84
C TYR A 161 23.77 16.28 6.39
N TYR A 162 24.16 17.16 7.31
CA TYR A 162 24.57 18.54 7.05
C TYR A 162 25.79 18.95 7.92
N PRO A 163 26.94 18.26 7.80
CA PRO A 163 28.11 18.51 8.65
C PRO A 163 28.61 19.95 8.57
N ASP A 164 28.45 20.61 7.42
CA ASP A 164 28.85 22.01 7.23
C ASP A 164 28.03 23.00 8.06
N LYS A 165 26.78 22.64 8.38
CA LYS A 165 25.86 23.48 9.19
C LYS A 165 25.94 23.19 10.68
N LEU A 166 26.75 22.21 11.08
CA LEU A 166 26.85 21.76 12.46
C LEU A 166 27.31 22.89 13.39
N LYS A 167 28.35 23.63 12.97
CA LYS A 167 28.91 24.75 13.73
C LYS A 167 27.89 25.84 14.01
N ASP A 168 27.06 26.17 13.01
CA ASP A 168 26.01 27.19 13.16
C ASP A 168 24.88 26.71 14.07
N THR A 169 24.52 25.43 14.00
CA THR A 169 23.53 24.86 14.92
C THR A 169 24.03 24.84 16.34
N GLU A 170 25.24 24.35 16.64
CA GLU A 170 25.80 24.29 18.01
C GLU A 170 25.85 25.64 18.72
N ILE A 171 25.95 26.74 17.98
CA ILE A 171 25.93 28.12 18.49
C ILE A 171 24.50 28.64 18.74
N THR A 172 23.49 28.08 18.07
CA THR A 172 22.10 28.57 18.05
C THR A 172 21.17 27.80 19.00
N ILE A 173 21.62 26.67 19.56
CA ILE A 173 20.87 25.86 20.53
C ILE A 173 21.03 26.39 21.95
#